data_AF-X1NGC5-F1
#
_entry.id   AF-X1NGC5-F1
#
_cell.length_a   1.000
_cell.length_b   1.000
_cell.length_c   1.000
_cell.angle_alpha   90.00
_cell.angle_beta   90.00
_cell.angle_gamma   90.00
#
_symmetry.space_group_name_H-M   'P 1'
#
loop_
_entity.id
_entity.type
_entity.pdbx_description
1 polymer ?
#
loop_
_entity_poly.entity_id
_entity_poly.type
_entity_poly.pdbx_seq_one_letter_code
_entity_poly.pdbx_strand_id
1 'polypeptide(L)'
;IQAITINALFPHKLAYICKNNSSKLIHFSTDCVFDGKKGGYIESDQSNAVDLYGRTKFLGEVNYNNCITLRTSLIGHELKSKHGLVEWFISQESVVKGFTNAVFSGFPTIEIANIIKRFILPEKNLKGLFHLSSKPISKYDLLKLISDVYNKKIEIIPYEDYYIDRSLDSTKFKKLTGYRSPEWVTLIKEMYKNFKNSKIYHGGKI
;
A
#
# COMPACT_ATOMS: atom_id res chain seq x y z
N ILE A 1 -17.75 -6.41 -14.97
CA ILE A 1 -17.11 -7.28 -16.00
C ILE A 1 -15.65 -6.85 -16.25
N GLN A 2 -15.34 -5.59 -16.58
CA GLN A 2 -13.95 -5.13 -16.79
C GLN A 2 -13.01 -5.36 -15.60
N ALA A 3 -13.48 -5.13 -14.36
CA ALA A 3 -12.67 -5.35 -13.16
C ALA A 3 -12.20 -6.81 -12.98
N ILE A 4 -13.01 -7.80 -13.37
CA ILE A 4 -12.62 -9.22 -13.29
C ILE A 4 -11.52 -9.51 -14.31
N THR A 5 -11.67 -9.02 -15.54
CA THR A 5 -10.67 -9.23 -16.59
C THR A 5 -9.32 -8.64 -16.21
N ILE A 6 -9.30 -7.43 -15.64
CA ILE A 6 -8.07 -6.71 -15.31
C ILE A 6 -7.48 -7.17 -13.98
N ASN A 7 -8.29 -7.28 -12.91
CA ASN A 7 -7.76 -7.54 -11.58
C ASN A 7 -7.60 -9.03 -11.29
N ALA A 8 -8.43 -9.90 -11.89
CA ALA A 8 -8.39 -11.33 -11.63
C ALA A 8 -7.68 -12.10 -12.75
N LEU A 9 -8.15 -12.01 -13.99
CA LEU A 9 -7.64 -12.87 -15.08
C LEU A 9 -6.27 -12.45 -15.61
N PHE A 10 -6.03 -11.14 -15.76
CA PHE A 10 -4.79 -10.64 -16.36
C PHE A 10 -3.52 -10.99 -15.55
N PRO A 11 -3.49 -10.91 -14.21
CA PRO A 11 -2.32 -11.34 -13.43
C PRO A 11 -1.89 -12.79 -13.71
N HIS A 12 -2.84 -13.72 -13.84
CA HIS A 12 -2.52 -15.11 -14.17
C HIS A 12 -1.94 -15.25 -15.59
N LYS A 13 -2.50 -14.53 -16.57
CA LYS A 13 -1.94 -14.49 -17.94
C LYS A 13 -0.54 -13.90 -17.96
N LEU A 14 -0.33 -12.79 -17.24
CA LEU A 14 0.97 -12.14 -17.13
C LEU A 14 2.00 -13.05 -16.46
N ALA A 15 1.61 -13.77 -15.40
CA ALA A 15 2.48 -14.74 -14.73
C ALA A 15 2.97 -15.84 -15.68
N TYR A 16 2.08 -16.34 -16.55
CA TYR A 16 2.42 -17.32 -17.58
C TYR A 16 3.38 -16.75 -18.64
N ILE A 17 3.14 -15.53 -19.12
CA ILE A 17 4.05 -14.83 -20.05
C ILE A 17 5.43 -14.65 -19.41
N CYS A 18 5.50 -14.18 -18.16
CA CYS A 18 6.75 -14.03 -17.43
C CYS A 18 7.47 -15.38 -17.29
N LYS A 19 6.75 -16.45 -16.98
CA LYS A 19 7.33 -17.80 -16.87
C LYS A 19 7.98 -18.24 -18.19
N ASN A 20 7.31 -18.05 -19.33
CA ASN A 20 7.83 -18.42 -20.64
C ASN A 20 9.03 -17.58 -21.09
N ASN A 21 9.24 -16.41 -20.49
CA ASN A 21 10.36 -15.52 -20.76
C ASN A 21 11.40 -15.53 -19.62
N SER A 22 11.42 -16.59 -18.79
CA SER A 22 12.36 -16.71 -17.65
C SER A 22 12.40 -15.49 -16.73
N SER A 23 11.26 -14.82 -16.59
CA SER A 23 11.09 -13.57 -15.86
C SER A 23 10.29 -13.76 -14.58
N LYS A 24 10.63 -12.97 -13.56
CA LYS A 24 9.95 -12.94 -12.27
C LYS A 24 8.82 -11.92 -12.30
N LEU A 25 7.64 -12.30 -11.82
CA LEU A 25 6.51 -11.38 -11.67
C LEU A 25 6.41 -10.93 -10.21
N ILE A 26 6.44 -9.61 -9.97
CA ILE A 26 6.06 -9.00 -8.70
C ILE A 26 4.64 -8.45 -8.88
N HIS A 27 3.67 -9.12 -8.28
CA HIS A 27 2.26 -8.76 -8.35
C HIS A 27 1.81 -8.06 -7.07
N PHE A 28 1.16 -6.90 -7.19
CA PHE A 28 0.58 -6.18 -6.06
C PHE A 28 -0.88 -6.58 -5.87
N SER A 29 -1.19 -7.09 -4.68
CA SER A 29 -2.54 -7.23 -4.15
C SER A 29 -2.83 -6.09 -3.15
N THR A 30 -3.81 -6.26 -2.27
CA THR A 30 -4.32 -5.22 -1.38
C THR A 30 -4.70 -5.79 -0.01
N ASP A 31 -4.72 -4.95 1.01
CA ASP A 31 -5.35 -5.21 2.31
C ASP A 31 -6.89 -5.28 2.23
N CYS A 32 -7.52 -4.72 1.18
CA CYS A 32 -8.95 -4.85 0.91
C CYS A 32 -9.43 -6.28 0.63
N VAL A 33 -8.52 -7.26 0.57
CA VAL A 33 -8.88 -8.69 0.58
C VAL A 33 -9.46 -9.14 1.93
N PHE A 34 -9.38 -8.29 2.96
CA PHE A 34 -9.94 -8.52 4.28
C PHE A 34 -11.10 -7.56 4.59
N ASP A 35 -12.07 -8.01 5.39
CA ASP A 35 -13.24 -7.24 5.80
C ASP A 35 -12.91 -6.08 6.73
N GLY A 36 -11.82 -6.19 7.50
CA GLY A 36 -11.31 -5.15 8.36
C GLY A 36 -11.92 -5.16 9.76
N LYS A 37 -12.40 -6.31 10.25
CA LYS A 37 -13.02 -6.42 11.59
C LYS A 37 -12.02 -6.76 12.70
N LYS A 38 -10.88 -7.36 12.37
CA LYS A 38 -9.90 -7.90 13.34
C LYS A 38 -8.60 -7.09 13.43
N GLY A 39 -8.11 -6.58 12.30
CA GLY A 39 -6.73 -6.10 12.20
C GLY A 39 -5.68 -7.22 12.32
N GLY A 40 -4.41 -6.86 12.10
CA GLY A 40 -3.27 -7.78 12.24
C GLY A 40 -3.36 -9.05 11.41
N TYR A 41 -3.91 -8.98 10.20
CA TYR A 41 -4.09 -10.16 9.35
C TYR A 41 -2.74 -10.73 8.91
N ILE A 42 -2.60 -12.06 9.00
CA ILE A 42 -1.42 -12.80 8.52
C ILE A 42 -1.69 -13.41 7.14
N GLU A 43 -0.63 -13.82 6.41
CA GLU A 43 -0.80 -14.31 5.03
C GLU A 43 -1.68 -15.56 4.89
N SER A 44 -1.77 -16.37 5.96
CA SER A 44 -2.60 -17.58 6.00
C SER A 44 -4.06 -17.33 6.38
N ASP A 45 -4.41 -16.10 6.77
CA ASP A 45 -5.81 -15.76 7.05
C ASP A 45 -6.63 -15.83 5.75
N GLN A 46 -7.83 -16.41 5.84
CA GLN A 46 -8.73 -16.52 4.70
C GLN A 46 -9.22 -15.13 4.28
N SER A 47 -9.15 -14.83 2.97
CA SER A 47 -9.75 -13.62 2.42
C SER A 47 -11.27 -13.65 2.60
N ASN A 48 -11.81 -12.57 3.16
CA ASN A 48 -13.24 -12.38 3.43
C ASN A 48 -13.74 -11.03 2.88
N ALA A 49 -13.15 -10.57 1.77
CA ALA A 49 -13.49 -9.31 1.11
C ALA A 49 -14.99 -9.17 0.87
N VAL A 50 -15.55 -8.07 1.37
CA VAL A 50 -16.98 -7.76 1.25
C VAL A 50 -17.33 -7.07 -0.07
N ASP A 51 -16.42 -6.27 -0.60
CA ASP A 51 -16.62 -5.49 -1.82
C ASP A 51 -16.10 -6.21 -3.07
N LEU A 52 -16.61 -5.80 -4.24
CA LEU A 52 -16.22 -6.38 -5.53
C LEU A 52 -14.73 -6.17 -5.82
N TYR A 53 -14.16 -5.03 -5.42
CA TYR A 53 -12.76 -4.71 -5.67
C TYR A 53 -11.83 -5.72 -4.98
N GLY A 54 -11.97 -5.88 -3.67
CA GLY A 54 -11.20 -6.81 -2.84
C GLY A 54 -11.36 -8.25 -3.31
N ARG A 55 -12.57 -8.67 -3.69
CA ARG A 55 -12.79 -10.00 -4.28
C ARG A 55 -12.04 -10.18 -5.59
N THR A 56 -12.09 -9.21 -6.50
CA THR A 56 -11.37 -9.31 -7.79
C THR A 56 -9.86 -9.27 -7.62
N LYS A 57 -9.35 -8.50 -6.65
CA LYS A 57 -7.92 -8.46 -6.31
C LYS A 57 -7.45 -9.79 -5.71
N PHE A 58 -8.23 -10.37 -4.81
CA PHE A 58 -7.95 -11.70 -4.25
C PHE A 58 -7.93 -12.77 -5.35
N LEU A 59 -8.92 -12.76 -6.25
CA LEU A 59 -8.98 -13.70 -7.38
C LEU A 59 -7.82 -13.56 -8.38
N GLY A 60 -7.08 -12.45 -8.35
CA GLY A 60 -5.89 -12.25 -9.19
C GLY A 60 -4.57 -12.56 -8.50
N GLU A 61 -4.60 -12.98 -7.24
CA GLU A 61 -3.37 -13.32 -6.53
C GLU A 61 -2.72 -14.55 -7.18
N VAL A 62 -1.43 -14.40 -7.52
CA VAL A 62 -0.65 -15.44 -8.19
C VAL A 62 0.33 -16.07 -7.21
N ASN A 63 0.40 -17.40 -7.19
CA ASN A 63 1.29 -18.15 -6.31
C ASN A 63 2.17 -19.16 -7.08
N TYR A 64 2.46 -18.88 -8.34
CA TYR A 64 3.34 -19.72 -9.16
C TYR A 64 4.81 -19.57 -8.74
N ASN A 65 5.65 -20.52 -9.14
CA ASN A 65 7.07 -20.56 -8.75
C ASN A 65 7.88 -19.31 -9.13
N ASN A 66 7.52 -18.60 -10.20
CA ASN A 66 8.18 -17.39 -10.69
C ASN A 66 7.51 -16.08 -10.19
N CYS A 67 6.60 -16.16 -9.22
CA CYS A 67 5.78 -15.04 -8.78
C CYS A 67 6.01 -14.71 -7.31
N ILE A 68 5.97 -13.41 -7.01
CA ILE A 68 5.74 -12.88 -5.67
C ILE A 68 4.43 -12.10 -5.71
N THR A 69 3.53 -12.39 -4.78
CA THR A 69 2.35 -11.54 -4.53
C THR A 69 2.56 -10.75 -3.25
N LEU A 70 2.34 -9.44 -3.32
CA LEU A 70 2.51 -8.49 -2.21
C LEU A 70 1.15 -7.90 -1.84
N ARG A 71 0.57 -8.27 -0.70
CA ARG A 71 -0.57 -7.52 -0.13
C ARG A 71 -0.03 -6.33 0.63
N THR A 72 -0.51 -5.15 0.29
CA THR A 72 -0.15 -3.90 0.95
C THR A 72 -1.21 -2.84 0.66
N SER A 73 -1.08 -1.69 1.30
CA SER A 73 -1.79 -0.47 0.91
C SER A 73 -0.79 0.67 0.73
N LEU A 74 -1.16 1.63 -0.10
CA LEU A 74 -0.23 2.65 -0.59
C LEU A 74 -0.77 4.04 -0.31
N ILE A 75 0.12 4.93 0.09
CA ILE A 75 -0.07 6.38 0.02
C ILE A 75 1.11 6.99 -0.76
N GLY A 76 0.97 8.22 -1.22
CA GLY A 76 2.00 8.87 -2.02
C GLY A 76 1.39 9.94 -2.88
N HIS A 77 2.24 10.73 -3.53
CA HIS A 77 1.75 11.74 -4.44
C HIS A 77 1.28 11.13 -5.77
N GLU A 78 0.21 11.68 -6.30
CA GLU A 78 -0.37 11.31 -7.59
C GLU A 78 0.20 12.20 -8.70
N LEU A 79 0.35 11.64 -9.90
CA LEU A 79 0.90 12.38 -11.04
C LEU A 79 -0.11 13.28 -11.75
N LYS A 80 -1.40 12.94 -11.67
CA LYS A 80 -2.47 13.59 -12.46
C LYS A 80 -3.80 13.70 -11.72
N SER A 81 -4.13 12.76 -10.84
CA SER A 81 -5.38 12.72 -10.07
C SER A 81 -5.27 13.44 -8.73
N LYS A 82 -6.40 13.57 -8.04
CA LYS A 82 -6.51 14.07 -6.65
C LYS A 82 -7.40 13.19 -5.76
N HIS A 83 -7.33 11.88 -5.98
CA HIS A 83 -8.20 10.89 -5.33
C HIS A 83 -7.49 10.16 -4.17
N GLY A 84 -6.16 10.13 -4.18
CA GLY A 84 -5.36 9.56 -3.11
C GLY A 84 -5.51 10.35 -1.81
N LEU A 85 -5.26 9.70 -0.68
CA LEU A 85 -5.39 10.31 0.65
C LEU A 85 -4.56 11.60 0.78
N VAL A 86 -3.35 11.60 0.22
CA VAL A 86 -2.39 12.71 0.33
C VAL A 86 -2.91 13.92 -0.44
N GLU A 87 -3.24 13.78 -1.72
CA GLU A 87 -3.78 14.83 -2.58
C GLU A 87 -5.11 15.35 -2.08
N TRP A 88 -6.01 14.42 -1.71
CA TRP A 88 -7.30 14.78 -1.15
C TRP A 88 -7.10 15.67 0.07
N PHE A 89 -6.27 15.26 1.03
CA PHE A 89 -6.02 16.03 2.24
C PHE A 89 -5.34 17.38 1.95
N ILE A 90 -4.31 17.41 1.11
CA ILE A 90 -3.60 18.64 0.74
C ILE A 90 -4.55 19.64 0.07
N SER A 91 -5.52 19.17 -0.71
CA SER A 91 -6.51 20.02 -1.38
C SER A 91 -7.59 20.62 -0.47
N GLN A 92 -7.72 20.17 0.78
CA GLN A 92 -8.72 20.70 1.70
C GLN A 92 -8.32 22.09 2.22
N GLU A 93 -9.27 23.03 2.28
CA GLU A 93 -9.03 24.40 2.74
C GLU A 93 -9.72 24.71 4.08
N SER A 94 -10.68 23.89 4.48
CA SER A 94 -11.46 24.01 5.71
C SER A 94 -11.17 22.87 6.68
N VAL A 95 -11.77 22.91 7.87
CA VAL A 95 -11.70 21.82 8.86
C VAL A 95 -12.02 20.46 8.22
N VAL A 96 -11.26 19.43 8.58
CA VAL A 96 -11.47 18.05 8.11
C VAL A 96 -11.70 17.09 9.26
N LYS A 97 -12.47 16.03 8.99
CA LYS A 97 -12.66 14.91 9.93
C LYS A 97 -11.56 13.87 9.72
N GLY A 98 -10.81 13.55 10.77
CA GLY A 98 -9.84 12.46 10.77
C GLY A 98 -10.38 11.25 11.52
N PHE A 99 -10.47 10.12 10.83
CA PHE A 99 -10.95 8.86 11.40
C PHE A 99 -9.95 8.28 12.41
N THR A 100 -10.33 8.21 13.68
CA THR A 100 -9.50 7.64 14.76
C THR A 100 -9.52 6.11 14.76
N ASN A 101 -10.64 5.52 14.32
CA ASN A 101 -10.88 4.08 14.31
C ASN A 101 -10.70 3.44 12.91
N ALA A 102 -10.17 4.18 11.94
CA ALA A 102 -9.79 3.64 10.63
C ALA A 102 -8.26 3.48 10.56
N VAL A 103 -7.80 2.24 10.58
CA VAL A 103 -6.38 1.90 10.68
C VAL A 103 -5.76 1.74 9.29
N PHE A 104 -4.57 2.30 9.13
CA PHE A 104 -3.69 2.14 7.98
C PHE A 104 -2.38 1.48 8.42
N SER A 105 -1.88 0.53 7.64
CA SER A 105 -0.56 -0.09 7.88
C SER A 105 0.24 -0.24 6.58
N GLY A 106 -0.11 0.52 5.55
CA GLY A 106 0.56 0.51 4.27
C GLY A 106 1.84 1.33 4.27
N PHE A 107 2.36 1.64 3.09
CA PHE A 107 3.59 2.41 2.93
C PHE A 107 3.44 3.55 1.92
N PRO A 108 4.23 4.63 2.06
CA PRO A 108 4.53 5.51 0.94
C PRO A 108 5.07 4.74 -0.26
N THR A 109 4.67 5.11 -1.48
CA THR A 109 5.16 4.48 -2.73
C THR A 109 6.68 4.48 -2.85
N ILE A 110 7.34 5.53 -2.35
CA ILE A 110 8.82 5.62 -2.33
C ILE A 110 9.45 4.53 -1.46
N GLU A 111 8.83 4.16 -0.35
CA GLU A 111 9.35 3.08 0.51
C GLU A 111 9.10 1.71 -0.11
N ILE A 112 7.97 1.52 -0.80
CA ILE A 112 7.73 0.30 -1.57
C ILE A 112 8.77 0.12 -2.68
N ALA A 113 9.13 1.19 -3.38
CA ALA A 113 10.21 1.14 -4.36
C ALA A 113 11.55 0.77 -3.72
N ASN A 114 11.86 1.31 -2.52
CA ASN A 114 13.05 0.93 -1.75
C ASN A 114 13.02 -0.56 -1.34
N ILE A 115 11.88 -1.04 -0.83
CA ILE A 115 11.69 -2.44 -0.45
C ILE A 115 11.95 -3.36 -1.64
N ILE A 116 11.32 -3.06 -2.78
CA ILE A 116 11.51 -3.84 -4.01
C ILE A 116 12.99 -3.87 -4.40
N LYS A 117 13.61 -2.69 -4.51
CA LYS A 117 15.00 -2.55 -4.98
C LYS A 117 16.00 -3.27 -4.08
N ARG A 118 15.84 -3.17 -2.76
CA ARG A 118 16.85 -3.60 -1.79
C ARG A 118 16.62 -5.01 -1.26
N PHE A 119 15.37 -5.49 -1.22
CA PHE A 119 15.03 -6.74 -0.53
C PHE A 119 14.34 -7.76 -1.44
N ILE A 120 13.71 -7.35 -2.54
CA ILE A 120 12.97 -8.26 -3.41
C ILE A 120 13.76 -8.61 -4.68
N LEU A 121 14.32 -7.62 -5.37
CA LEU A 121 15.07 -7.84 -6.61
C LEU A 121 16.37 -8.65 -6.39
N PRO A 122 17.16 -8.43 -5.31
CA PRO A 122 18.35 -9.24 -5.06
C PRO A 122 18.02 -10.71 -4.73
N GLU A 123 16.87 -10.96 -4.09
CA GLU A 123 16.46 -12.28 -3.63
C GLU A 123 15.75 -13.09 -4.73
N LYS A 124 16.55 -13.75 -5.57
CA LYS A 124 16.04 -14.53 -6.72
C LYS A 124 15.03 -15.60 -6.30
N ASN A 125 15.25 -16.25 -5.16
CA ASN A 125 14.43 -17.37 -4.68
C ASN A 125 13.15 -16.96 -3.93
N LEU A 126 12.99 -15.66 -3.62
CA LEU A 126 11.80 -15.17 -2.95
C LEU A 126 10.56 -15.41 -3.82
N LYS A 127 9.57 -16.15 -3.33
CA LYS A 127 8.34 -16.47 -4.08
C LYS A 127 7.15 -16.67 -3.15
N GLY A 128 5.96 -16.54 -3.70
CA GLY A 128 4.68 -16.70 -3.02
C GLY A 128 4.14 -15.40 -2.41
N LEU A 129 3.23 -15.54 -1.45
CA LEU A 129 2.48 -14.43 -0.85
C LEU A 129 3.19 -13.86 0.38
N PHE A 130 3.30 -12.52 0.42
CA PHE A 130 3.80 -11.75 1.54
C PHE A 130 2.96 -10.51 1.80
N HIS A 131 2.85 -10.13 3.07
CA HIS A 131 2.36 -8.83 3.48
C HIS A 131 3.53 -7.84 3.57
N LEU A 132 3.32 -6.63 3.04
CA LEU A 132 4.20 -5.48 3.30
C LEU A 132 3.43 -4.46 4.13
N SER A 133 3.86 -4.28 5.38
CA SER A 133 3.24 -3.32 6.28
C SER A 133 4.19 -2.58 7.22
N SER A 134 3.84 -1.33 7.48
CA SER A 134 4.41 -0.49 8.52
C SER A 134 3.76 -0.80 9.88
N LYS A 135 4.14 -0.04 10.92
CA LYS A 135 3.37 0.01 12.17
C LYS A 135 1.94 0.52 11.87
N PRO A 136 0.87 -0.07 12.42
CA PRO A 136 -0.47 0.46 12.28
C PRO A 136 -0.58 1.90 12.80
N ILE A 137 -1.36 2.74 12.12
CA ILE A 137 -1.65 4.14 12.47
C ILE A 137 -3.11 4.46 12.13
N SER A 138 -3.78 5.29 12.92
CA SER A 138 -5.11 5.79 12.54
C SER A 138 -5.01 6.78 11.37
N LYS A 139 -6.05 6.91 10.56
CA LYS A 139 -6.09 7.97 9.54
C LYS A 139 -5.98 9.35 10.18
N TYR A 140 -6.57 9.57 11.36
CA TYR A 140 -6.43 10.80 12.12
C TYR A 140 -4.96 11.15 12.42
N ASP A 141 -4.20 10.21 12.99
CA ASP A 141 -2.79 10.44 13.32
C ASP A 141 -1.91 10.57 12.07
N LEU A 142 -2.23 9.81 11.02
CA LEU A 142 -1.55 9.94 9.73
C LEU A 142 -1.75 11.33 9.13
N LEU A 143 -2.97 11.86 9.15
CA LEU A 143 -3.27 13.20 8.63
C LEU A 143 -2.56 14.29 9.44
N LYS A 144 -2.54 14.19 10.79
CA LYS A 144 -1.77 15.12 11.64
C LYS A 144 -0.29 15.11 11.27
N LEU A 145 0.30 13.92 11.12
CA LEU A 145 1.70 13.79 10.75
C LEU A 145 2.01 14.37 9.36
N ILE A 146 1.13 14.15 8.38
CA ILE A 146 1.23 14.79 7.06
C ILE A 146 1.14 16.31 7.21
N SER A 147 0.18 16.81 7.99
CA SER A 147 0.00 18.25 8.24
C SER A 147 1.28 18.89 8.79
N ASP A 148 1.88 18.26 9.79
CA ASP A 148 3.11 18.72 10.44
C ASP A 148 4.29 18.74 9.47
N VAL A 149 4.53 17.63 8.76
CA VAL A 149 5.68 17.52 7.83
C VAL A 149 5.53 18.46 6.63
N TYR A 150 4.31 18.66 6.14
CA TYR A 150 4.01 19.49 4.98
C TYR A 150 3.80 20.95 5.34
N ASN A 151 3.82 21.29 6.64
CA ASN A 151 3.50 22.60 7.17
C ASN A 151 2.14 23.13 6.68
N LYS A 152 1.15 22.23 6.61
CA LYS A 152 -0.22 22.57 6.24
C LYS A 152 -0.96 23.07 7.47
N LYS A 153 -1.49 24.29 7.42
CA LYS A 153 -2.32 24.88 8.48
C LYS A 153 -3.77 24.51 8.24
N ILE A 154 -4.25 23.46 8.90
CA ILE A 154 -5.62 22.98 8.81
C ILE A 154 -6.01 22.33 10.13
N GLU A 155 -7.24 22.53 10.57
CA GLU A 155 -7.76 21.84 11.74
C GLU A 155 -8.24 20.44 11.34
N ILE A 156 -7.80 19.43 12.10
CA ILE A 156 -8.23 18.04 11.95
C ILE A 156 -8.98 17.67 13.21
N ILE A 157 -10.29 17.49 13.11
CA ILE A 157 -11.12 17.06 14.24
C ILE A 157 -11.22 15.52 14.27
N PRO A 158 -11.14 14.89 15.45
CA PRO A 158 -11.31 13.44 15.56
C PRO A 158 -12.73 13.03 15.17
N TYR A 159 -12.86 11.86 14.54
CA TYR A 159 -14.14 11.26 14.18
C TYR A 159 -14.12 9.76 14.44
N GLU A 160 -15.04 9.28 15.28
CA GLU A 160 -15.00 7.94 15.88
C GLU A 160 -16.05 6.98 15.30
N ASP A 161 -17.11 7.49 14.66
CA ASP A 161 -18.29 6.73 14.20
C ASP A 161 -18.02 5.81 13.00
N TYR A 162 -16.77 5.67 12.57
CA TYR A 162 -16.39 4.79 11.48
C TYR A 162 -15.19 3.92 11.88
N TYR A 163 -15.42 2.61 11.86
CA TYR A 163 -14.45 1.60 12.26
C TYR A 163 -14.03 0.74 11.08
N ILE A 164 -12.72 0.61 10.86
CA ILE A 164 -12.14 -0.35 9.92
C ILE A 164 -10.68 -0.61 10.25
N ASP A 165 -10.32 -1.87 10.46
CA ASP A 165 -8.95 -2.29 10.69
C ASP A 165 -8.55 -3.45 9.76
N ARG A 166 -7.96 -3.07 8.62
CA ARG A 166 -7.35 -3.98 7.64
C ARG A 166 -5.83 -4.10 7.81
N SER A 167 -5.31 -3.75 9.00
CA SER A 167 -3.87 -3.80 9.22
C SER A 167 -3.31 -5.20 8.96
N LEU A 168 -2.13 -5.24 8.36
CA LEU A 168 -1.45 -6.47 7.97
C LEU A 168 -0.26 -6.73 8.90
N ASP A 169 -0.03 -8.00 9.24
CA ASP A 169 1.22 -8.44 9.86
C ASP A 169 2.21 -8.88 8.76
N SER A 170 3.38 -8.24 8.73
CA SER A 170 4.48 -8.51 7.78
C SER A 170 5.67 -9.25 8.40
N THR A 171 5.49 -9.86 9.57
CA THR A 171 6.55 -10.59 10.31
C THR A 171 7.22 -11.64 9.45
N LYS A 172 6.46 -12.36 8.61
CA LYS A 172 7.00 -13.35 7.66
C LYS A 172 8.03 -12.73 6.72
N PHE A 173 7.68 -11.64 6.04
CA PHE A 173 8.58 -10.93 5.13
C PHE A 173 9.80 -10.35 5.86
N LYS A 174 9.58 -9.71 7.02
CA LYS A 174 10.65 -9.11 7.84
C LYS A 174 11.68 -10.14 8.31
N LYS A 175 11.22 -11.31 8.79
CA LYS A 175 12.12 -12.40 9.21
C LYS A 175 12.94 -12.96 8.05
N LEU A 176 12.32 -13.11 6.88
CA LEU A 176 12.98 -13.71 5.72
C LEU A 176 14.01 -12.76 5.08
N THR A 177 13.73 -11.47 5.03
CA THR A 177 14.55 -10.48 4.29
C THR A 177 15.42 -9.61 5.18
N GLY A 178 15.19 -9.62 6.50
CA GLY A 178 15.82 -8.69 7.44
C GLY A 178 15.29 -7.26 7.34
N TYR A 179 14.27 -6.98 6.52
CA TYR A 179 13.68 -5.65 6.40
C TYR A 179 13.13 -5.15 7.74
N ARG A 180 13.43 -3.89 8.07
CA ARG A 180 12.90 -3.18 9.23
C ARG A 180 12.20 -1.92 8.76
N SER A 181 10.91 -1.80 9.08
CA SER A 181 10.13 -0.62 8.74
C SER A 181 10.68 0.60 9.47
N PRO A 182 10.91 1.73 8.77
CA PRO A 182 11.10 3.02 9.43
C PRO A 182 9.85 3.43 10.22
N GLU A 183 10.05 4.33 11.18
CA GLU A 183 8.95 5.00 11.88
C GLU A 183 8.17 5.94 10.93
N TRP A 184 6.90 6.16 11.24
CA TRP A 184 5.99 6.95 10.39
C TRP A 184 6.52 8.35 10.08
N VAL A 185 7.11 9.06 11.05
CA VAL A 185 7.68 10.39 10.81
C VAL A 185 8.75 10.37 9.73
N THR A 186 9.58 9.34 9.69
CA THR A 186 10.62 9.17 8.66
C THR A 186 9.98 8.85 7.31
N LEU A 187 8.98 7.96 7.28
CA LEU A 187 8.25 7.61 6.06
C LEU A 187 7.60 8.83 5.40
N ILE A 188 6.93 9.70 6.18
CA ILE A 188 6.28 10.90 5.66
C ILE A 188 7.30 11.96 5.23
N LYS A 189 8.42 12.12 5.96
CA LYS A 189 9.52 13.02 5.56
C LYS A 189 10.15 12.61 4.23
N GLU A 190 10.45 11.33 4.05
CA GLU A 190 11.03 10.84 2.80
C GLU A 190 10.03 10.93 1.64
N MET A 191 8.74 10.67 1.88
CA MET A 191 7.69 10.92 0.90
C MET A 191 7.64 12.39 0.45
N TYR A 192 7.68 13.33 1.40
CA TYR A 192 7.66 14.76 1.10
C TYR A 192 8.94 15.23 0.37
N LYS A 193 10.10 14.75 0.82
CA LYS A 193 11.38 15.01 0.17
C LYS A 193 11.41 14.50 -1.27
N ASN A 194 10.90 13.29 -1.50
CA ASN A 194 10.78 12.73 -2.85
C ASN A 194 9.87 13.60 -3.73
N PHE A 195 8.71 14.01 -3.20
CA PHE A 195 7.80 14.92 -3.91
C PHE A 195 8.48 16.23 -4.30
N LYS A 196 9.18 16.90 -3.37
CA LYS A 196 9.87 18.16 -3.63
C LYS A 196 10.98 18.05 -4.68
N ASN A 197 11.73 16.95 -4.66
CA ASN A 197 12.94 16.81 -5.47
C ASN A 197 12.69 16.12 -6.82
N SER A 198 11.58 15.42 -6.99
CA SER A 198 11.28 14.67 -8.21
C SER A 198 10.61 15.58 -9.24
N LYS A 199 11.26 15.76 -10.39
CA LYS A 199 10.72 16.53 -11.51
C LYS A 199 9.40 15.97 -12.04
N ILE A 200 9.13 14.68 -11.86
CA ILE A 200 7.93 14.01 -12.37
C ILE A 200 6.65 14.64 -11.79
N TYR A 201 6.68 15.11 -10.54
CA TYR A 201 5.52 15.78 -9.92
C TYR A 201 5.37 17.25 -10.32
N HIS A 202 6.40 17.84 -10.95
CA HIS A 202 6.46 19.27 -11.29
C HIS A 202 6.54 19.51 -12.81
N GLY A 203 5.93 18.61 -13.59
CA GLY A 203 5.85 18.74 -15.05
C GLY A 203 7.09 18.29 -15.83
N GLY A 204 8.07 17.67 -15.17
CA GLY A 204 9.20 17.02 -15.83
C GLY A 204 8.80 15.71 -16.53
N LYS A 205 9.42 15.44 -17.67
CA LYS A 205 9.32 14.13 -18.34
C LYS A 205 10.14 13.08 -17.57
N ILE A 206 9.64 11.83 -17.58
CA ILE A 206 10.34 10.63 -17.07
C ILE A 206 11.51 10.31 -17.98
#